data_AF-A0A521F409-F1
#
_entry.id   AF-A0A521F409-F1
#
_cell.length_a   1.000
_cell.length_b   1.000
_cell.length_c   1.000
_cell.angle_alpha   90.00
_cell.angle_beta   90.00
_cell.angle_gamma   90.00
#
_symmetry.space_group_name_H-M   'P 1'
#
loop_
_entity.id
_entity.type
_entity.pdbx_description
1 polymer ?
#
loop_
_entity_poly.entity_id
_entity_poly.type
_entity_poly.pdbx_seq_one_letter_code
_entity_poly.pdbx_strand_id
1 'polypeptide(L)'
;MEFNGNHLIELGYRPAKWFKDAISYINENNLDEHQISEYLVQFKQPDIIPLHETAKDFVINIRAEHESENDNVEKVIRTMKVLMKTPTLVGGAIMPDACPTGPEGQIPVGGVVIAKNAIHPGFHSADICCSVMLTDFGKTNPKEVLDAAHSVTHFGYGGRPRGEQMPMSEELMDAFRENEFLNDEKLISIARSHMGTQGDGNHFLFVGISKNTGNTMMVTHHGSRAPGAALYDKGMKTANRFRQEISPETLKENAWIPYDTEEGKSYWEALQLIRQWTKENHTSLHDAVLNKLEMEKENRYWNEHNFVFKDGDLFYHAKGATPLDDKFMPDITGPRLIPLNMAEPVLIVQGKTNERNIGFAPHGAGRNFSRSQHKRSLAHKTTEEIFNEETEGLDIRFYSNEVDISELPSAYKSAKNVRAQIEEYGLCKVLDEVMPYGCIMAGDVQKNAPWKKKKKFRKA
;
A
#
# COMPACT_ATOMS: atom_id res chain seq x y z
N MET A 1 0.09 -37.99 43.01
CA MET A 1 0.86 -36.73 42.97
C MET A 1 -0.05 -35.72 42.32
N GLU A 2 -0.20 -34.51 42.87
CA GLU A 2 -1.11 -33.51 42.28
C GLU A 2 -0.50 -32.99 40.97
N PHE A 3 -1.21 -33.18 39.86
CA PHE A 3 -0.80 -32.68 38.56
C PHE A 3 -0.85 -31.14 38.59
N ASN A 4 0.16 -30.48 38.04
CA ASN A 4 0.33 -29.03 38.10
C ASN A 4 0.94 -28.50 36.80
N GLY A 5 1.01 -27.17 36.65
CA GLY A 5 1.46 -26.53 35.43
C GLY A 5 2.89 -26.86 34.98
N ASN A 6 3.80 -27.23 35.90
CA ASN A 6 5.16 -27.62 35.51
C ASN A 6 5.15 -28.93 34.72
N HIS A 7 4.26 -29.88 35.07
CA HIS A 7 4.12 -31.13 34.31
C HIS A 7 3.65 -30.85 32.88
N LEU A 8 2.72 -29.90 32.67
CA LEU A 8 2.32 -29.48 31.31
C LEU A 8 3.50 -28.89 30.53
N ILE A 9 4.34 -28.09 31.17
CA ILE A 9 5.54 -27.51 30.55
C ILE A 9 6.57 -28.59 30.20
N GLU A 10 6.79 -29.55 31.10
CA GLU A 10 7.67 -30.71 30.87
C GLU A 10 7.18 -31.60 29.73
N LEU A 11 5.85 -31.71 29.56
CA LEU A 11 5.21 -32.37 28.42
C LEU A 11 5.25 -31.55 27.11
N GLY A 12 5.87 -30.37 27.12
CA GLY A 12 6.06 -29.52 25.94
C GLY A 12 4.93 -28.53 25.65
N TYR A 13 3.94 -28.38 26.53
CA TYR A 13 2.87 -27.39 26.36
C TYR A 13 3.32 -26.02 26.87
N ARG A 14 2.97 -24.95 26.15
CA ARG A 14 3.28 -23.58 26.59
C ARG A 14 2.13 -23.02 27.42
N PRO A 15 2.41 -22.24 28.48
CA PRO A 15 1.39 -21.65 29.35
C PRO A 15 0.28 -20.95 28.56
N ALA A 16 -0.96 -21.36 28.81
CA ALA A 16 -2.15 -20.86 28.14
C ALA A 16 -3.36 -20.85 29.09
N LYS A 17 -4.44 -20.14 28.70
CA LYS A 17 -5.64 -20.01 29.56
C LYS A 17 -6.25 -21.36 29.94
N TRP A 18 -6.17 -22.36 29.06
CA TRP A 18 -6.70 -23.70 29.28
C TRP A 18 -5.93 -24.51 30.33
N PHE A 19 -4.70 -24.12 30.72
CA PHE A 19 -3.91 -24.86 31.70
C PHE A 19 -4.68 -25.07 33.00
N LYS A 20 -5.36 -24.03 33.49
CA LYS A 20 -6.11 -24.08 34.74
C LYS A 20 -7.21 -25.15 34.68
N ASP A 21 -8.01 -25.12 33.62
CA ASP A 21 -9.15 -26.01 33.47
C ASP A 21 -8.69 -27.45 33.20
N ALA A 22 -7.63 -27.62 32.42
CA ALA A 22 -7.01 -28.93 32.18
C ALA A 22 -6.42 -29.54 33.46
N ILE A 23 -5.72 -28.75 34.28
CA ILE A 23 -5.18 -29.20 35.57
C ILE A 23 -6.32 -29.62 36.51
N SER A 24 -7.38 -28.81 36.61
CA SER A 24 -8.56 -29.14 37.44
C SER A 24 -9.17 -30.47 36.99
N TYR A 25 -9.43 -30.63 35.69
CA TYR A 25 -10.01 -31.84 35.12
C TYR A 25 -9.14 -33.08 35.36
N ILE A 26 -7.83 -32.98 35.13
CA ILE A 26 -6.88 -34.09 35.33
C ILE A 26 -6.87 -34.55 36.80
N ASN A 27 -6.80 -33.60 37.74
CA ASN A 27 -6.77 -33.90 39.17
C ASN A 27 -8.11 -34.43 39.69
N GLU A 28 -9.23 -33.82 39.29
CA GLU A 28 -10.58 -34.23 39.73
C GLU A 28 -10.94 -35.64 39.26
N ASN A 29 -10.47 -36.04 38.07
CA ASN A 29 -10.76 -37.36 37.49
C ASN A 29 -9.68 -38.41 37.77
N ASN A 30 -8.59 -38.05 38.47
CA ASN A 30 -7.45 -38.93 38.76
C ASN A 30 -6.93 -39.65 37.51
N LEU A 31 -6.78 -38.92 36.40
CA LEU A 31 -6.34 -39.50 35.12
C LEU A 31 -4.93 -40.10 35.24
N ASP A 32 -4.72 -41.27 34.63
CA ASP A 32 -3.39 -41.85 34.47
C ASP A 32 -2.59 -41.22 33.33
N GLU A 33 -1.32 -41.59 33.15
CA GLU A 33 -0.44 -41.02 32.13
C GLU A 33 -0.98 -41.14 30.70
N HIS A 34 -1.64 -42.27 30.37
CA HIS A 34 -2.22 -42.50 29.05
C HIS A 34 -3.43 -41.58 28.83
N GLN A 35 -4.33 -41.52 29.81
CA GLN A 35 -5.52 -40.69 29.78
C GLN A 35 -5.18 -39.20 29.75
N ILE A 36 -4.14 -38.77 30.47
CA ILE A 36 -3.60 -37.41 30.40
C ILE A 36 -3.10 -37.12 28.99
N SER A 37 -2.32 -38.02 28.39
CA SER A 37 -1.81 -37.84 27.03
C SER A 37 -2.95 -37.68 26.02
N GLU A 38 -3.93 -38.60 26.02
CA GLU A 38 -5.10 -38.54 25.15
C GLU A 38 -5.92 -37.26 25.35
N TYR A 39 -6.17 -36.87 26.60
CA TYR A 39 -6.89 -35.65 26.92
C TYR A 39 -6.14 -34.40 26.42
N LEU A 40 -4.82 -34.36 26.58
CA LEU A 40 -4.04 -33.18 26.25
C LEU A 40 -3.79 -33.00 24.75
N VAL A 41 -3.99 -34.03 23.91
CA VAL A 41 -3.88 -33.93 22.44
C VAL A 41 -4.68 -32.74 21.89
N GLN A 42 -5.86 -32.48 22.43
CA GLN A 42 -6.73 -31.36 21.99
C GLN A 42 -6.12 -29.97 22.24
N PHE A 43 -5.13 -29.87 23.13
CA PHE A 43 -4.45 -28.63 23.47
C PHE A 43 -3.05 -28.52 22.84
N LYS A 44 -2.67 -29.50 22.01
CA LYS A 44 -1.36 -29.49 21.35
C LYS A 44 -1.24 -28.24 20.49
N GLN A 45 -0.24 -27.43 20.80
CA GLN A 45 0.04 -26.21 20.07
C GLN A 45 0.93 -26.52 18.85
N PRO A 46 0.88 -25.68 17.80
CA PRO A 46 1.81 -25.77 16.69
C PRO A 46 3.25 -25.55 17.17
N ASP A 47 4.20 -26.20 16.48
CA ASP A 47 5.63 -26.00 16.72
C ASP A 47 6.02 -24.54 16.45
N ILE A 48 6.97 -24.03 17.23
CA ILE A 48 7.53 -22.69 17.00
C ILE A 48 8.41 -22.71 15.76
N ILE A 49 8.14 -21.78 14.86
CA ILE A 49 8.93 -21.48 13.68
C ILE A 49 9.90 -20.34 14.04
N PRO A 50 11.20 -20.63 14.19
CA PRO A 50 12.21 -19.61 14.51
C PRO A 50 12.49 -18.71 13.32
N LEU A 51 13.03 -17.52 13.60
CA LEU A 51 13.63 -16.66 12.57
C LEU A 51 14.76 -17.40 11.84
N HIS A 52 15.03 -17.02 10.60
CA HIS A 52 16.25 -17.47 9.94
C HIS A 52 17.48 -16.89 10.66
N GLU A 53 18.47 -17.74 10.93
CA GLU A 53 19.74 -17.32 11.54
C GLU A 53 20.42 -16.24 10.70
N THR A 54 20.47 -16.46 9.38
CA THR A 54 20.96 -15.54 8.36
C THR A 54 19.80 -15.01 7.52
N ALA A 55 19.93 -13.76 7.07
CA ALA A 55 18.95 -13.17 6.16
C ALA A 55 18.94 -13.93 4.84
N LYS A 56 17.75 -14.17 4.28
CA LYS A 56 17.61 -14.67 2.91
C LYS A 56 18.07 -13.64 1.89
N ASP A 57 18.52 -14.12 0.73
CA ASP A 57 19.02 -13.27 -0.34
C ASP A 57 17.93 -12.37 -0.91
N PHE A 58 18.32 -11.16 -1.30
CA PHE A 58 17.46 -10.20 -1.98
C PHE A 58 18.28 -9.33 -2.93
N VAL A 59 17.64 -8.82 -3.97
CA VAL A 59 18.27 -7.98 -4.99
C VAL A 59 18.32 -6.52 -4.53
N ILE A 60 19.47 -5.88 -4.74
CA ILE A 60 19.66 -4.45 -4.50
C ILE A 60 19.69 -3.71 -5.85
N ASN A 61 18.62 -2.99 -6.17
CA ASN A 61 18.51 -2.11 -7.35
C ASN A 61 18.55 -0.63 -6.95
N ILE A 62 19.35 -0.28 -5.95
CA ILE A 62 19.46 1.11 -5.50
C ILE A 62 20.92 1.42 -5.19
N ARG A 63 21.36 2.60 -5.63
CA ARG A 63 22.61 3.22 -5.22
C ARG A 63 22.38 4.70 -4.91
N ALA A 64 23.21 5.23 -4.02
CA ALA A 64 23.24 6.66 -3.75
C ALA A 64 23.89 7.39 -4.93
N GLU A 65 23.35 8.55 -5.30
CA GLU A 65 23.99 9.45 -6.28
C GLU A 65 24.88 10.48 -5.59
N HIS A 66 24.48 10.92 -4.40
CA HIS A 66 25.19 11.93 -3.61
C HIS A 66 25.40 11.46 -2.17
N GLU A 67 26.35 12.07 -1.48
CA GLU A 67 26.71 11.72 -0.10
C GLU A 67 25.51 11.82 0.86
N SER A 68 24.59 12.76 0.62
CA SER A 68 23.37 12.94 1.39
C SER A 68 22.38 11.77 1.29
N GLU A 69 22.52 10.89 0.29
CA GLU A 69 21.65 9.73 0.07
C GLU A 69 22.22 8.44 0.67
N ASN A 70 23.52 8.40 1.02
CA ASN A 70 24.19 7.20 1.54
C ASN A 70 23.47 6.63 2.79
N ASP A 71 23.15 7.50 3.76
CA ASP A 71 22.44 7.10 4.98
C ASP A 71 21.05 6.51 4.70
N ASN A 72 20.34 7.03 3.68
CA ASN A 72 19.04 6.50 3.29
C ASN A 72 19.18 5.08 2.70
N VAL A 73 20.11 4.91 1.76
CA VAL A 73 20.37 3.62 1.09
C VAL A 73 20.84 2.57 2.10
N GLU A 74 21.76 2.91 3.00
CA GLU A 74 22.24 2.02 4.04
C GLU A 74 21.11 1.59 4.99
N LYS A 75 20.25 2.53 5.40
CA LYS A 75 19.08 2.22 6.23
C LYS A 75 18.10 1.28 5.54
N VAL A 76 17.83 1.48 4.24
CA VAL A 76 16.98 0.58 3.44
C VAL A 76 17.58 -0.83 3.42
N ILE A 77 18.87 -0.96 3.09
CA ILE A 77 19.55 -2.26 3.01
C ILE A 77 19.58 -2.95 4.38
N ARG A 78 19.89 -2.22 5.46
CA ARG A 78 19.92 -2.76 6.82
C ARG A 78 18.53 -3.25 7.25
N THR A 79 17.51 -2.46 6.97
CA THR A 79 16.12 -2.80 7.23
C THR A 79 15.70 -4.08 6.50
N MET A 80 16.05 -4.23 5.22
CA MET A 80 15.77 -5.46 4.48
C MET A 80 16.53 -6.66 5.01
N LYS A 81 17.78 -6.51 5.45
CA LYS A 81 18.53 -7.62 6.07
C LYS A 81 17.83 -8.15 7.32
N VAL A 82 17.24 -7.28 8.14
CA VAL A 82 16.45 -7.72 9.31
C VAL A 82 15.12 -8.33 8.87
N LEU A 83 14.42 -7.70 7.93
CA LEU A 83 13.16 -8.23 7.39
C LEU A 83 13.31 -9.64 6.83
N MET A 84 14.35 -9.88 6.03
CA MET A 84 14.63 -11.15 5.35
C MET A 84 15.04 -12.30 6.28
N LYS A 85 15.06 -12.08 7.61
CA LYS A 85 15.10 -13.14 8.62
C LYS A 85 13.72 -13.72 8.96
N THR A 86 12.64 -13.08 8.49
CA THR A 86 11.27 -13.55 8.74
C THR A 86 11.09 -14.96 8.13
N PRO A 87 10.52 -15.95 8.85
CA PRO A 87 10.69 -17.37 8.51
C PRO A 87 10.05 -17.79 7.18
N THR A 88 9.03 -17.06 6.75
CA THR A 88 8.28 -17.34 5.53
C THR A 88 8.95 -16.79 4.28
N LEU A 89 9.92 -15.88 4.42
CA LEU A 89 10.51 -15.17 3.28
C LEU A 89 11.51 -16.06 2.56
N VAL A 90 11.47 -16.01 1.23
CA VAL A 90 12.34 -16.84 0.36
C VAL A 90 13.13 -16.01 -0.65
N GLY A 91 12.79 -14.73 -0.81
CA GLY A 91 13.49 -13.81 -1.71
C GLY A 91 12.88 -12.41 -1.64
N GLY A 92 13.51 -11.45 -2.32
CA GLY A 92 12.99 -10.09 -2.40
C GLY A 92 13.86 -9.18 -3.27
N ALA A 93 13.43 -7.94 -3.41
CA ALA A 93 14.17 -6.89 -4.09
C ALA A 93 13.87 -5.51 -3.47
N ILE A 94 14.82 -4.59 -3.60
CA ILE A 94 14.60 -3.16 -3.36
C ILE A 94 14.81 -2.38 -4.65
N MET A 95 13.90 -1.44 -4.90
CA MET A 95 13.84 -0.61 -6.10
C MET A 95 14.57 0.73 -5.89
N PRO A 96 14.96 1.43 -6.96
CA PRO A 96 15.65 2.73 -6.91
C PRO A 96 14.97 3.81 -6.05
N ASP A 97 13.65 3.79 -6.00
CA ASP A 97 12.79 4.70 -5.24
C ASP A 97 12.65 4.30 -3.76
N ALA A 98 13.35 3.25 -3.32
CA ALA A 98 13.16 2.72 -1.98
C ALA A 98 13.54 3.72 -0.89
N CYS A 99 12.72 3.79 0.17
CA CYS A 99 13.00 4.63 1.33
C CYS A 99 12.56 3.96 2.64
N PRO A 100 13.27 4.22 3.76
CA PRO A 100 12.94 3.61 5.03
C PRO A 100 11.55 4.02 5.50
N THR A 101 10.78 3.07 6.01
CA THR A 101 9.52 3.35 6.67
C THR A 101 9.51 2.71 8.05
N GLY A 102 9.51 3.55 9.08
CA GLY A 102 9.42 3.09 10.46
C GLY A 102 10.71 2.44 10.97
N PRO A 103 10.60 1.55 11.98
CA PRO A 103 11.75 0.90 12.59
C PRO A 103 12.42 -0.12 11.66
N GLU A 104 13.64 -0.50 12.02
CA GLU A 104 14.41 -1.53 11.33
C GLU A 104 13.66 -2.87 11.31
N GLY A 105 13.68 -3.55 10.17
CA GLY A 105 12.94 -4.79 9.92
C GLY A 105 11.54 -4.62 9.32
N GLN A 106 11.01 -3.39 9.24
CA GLN A 106 9.77 -3.11 8.52
C GLN A 106 10.03 -2.93 7.02
N ILE A 107 9.18 -3.50 6.14
CA ILE A 107 9.38 -3.35 4.69
C ILE A 107 9.46 -1.86 4.28
N PRO A 108 10.50 -1.44 3.54
CA PRO A 108 10.62 -0.10 3.01
C PRO A 108 9.60 0.11 1.88
N VAL A 109 9.24 1.36 1.62
CA VAL A 109 8.65 1.69 0.31
C VAL A 109 9.70 1.40 -0.76
N GLY A 110 9.31 0.98 -1.96
CA GLY A 110 10.20 0.43 -2.98
C GLY A 110 10.64 -1.01 -2.70
N GLY A 111 10.06 -1.68 -1.70
CA GLY A 111 10.40 -3.05 -1.33
C GLY A 111 9.44 -4.08 -1.92
N VAL A 112 9.98 -5.22 -2.37
CA VAL A 112 9.24 -6.42 -2.73
C VAL A 112 9.81 -7.60 -1.95
N VAL A 113 8.95 -8.40 -1.31
CA VAL A 113 9.37 -9.64 -0.64
C VAL A 113 8.47 -10.81 -1.05
N ILE A 114 9.08 -11.98 -1.18
CA ILE A 114 8.42 -13.21 -1.60
C ILE A 114 8.28 -14.09 -0.37
N ALA A 115 7.04 -14.39 0.00
CA ALA A 115 6.70 -15.24 1.13
C ALA A 115 6.11 -16.57 0.65
N LYS A 116 6.49 -17.68 1.26
CA LYS A 116 5.89 -18.99 1.00
C LYS A 116 4.67 -19.21 1.90
N ASN A 117 3.52 -19.48 1.30
CA ASN A 117 2.26 -19.83 1.96
C ASN A 117 1.84 -18.88 3.10
N ALA A 118 2.12 -17.58 2.96
CA ALA A 118 1.97 -16.62 4.04
C ALA A 118 1.61 -15.24 3.51
N ILE A 119 0.54 -14.67 4.05
CA ILE A 119 0.11 -13.31 3.74
C ILE A 119 0.47 -12.40 4.91
N HIS A 120 1.27 -11.37 4.66
CA HIS A 120 1.77 -10.41 5.63
C HIS A 120 1.11 -9.06 5.43
N PRO A 121 0.10 -8.69 6.24
CA PRO A 121 -0.58 -7.42 6.09
C PRO A 121 0.38 -6.22 6.14
N GLY A 122 1.37 -6.28 7.04
CA GLY A 122 2.39 -5.24 7.21
C GLY A 122 3.28 -5.00 6.00
N PHE A 123 3.28 -5.91 5.00
CA PHE A 123 4.15 -5.80 3.83
C PHE A 123 3.54 -5.02 2.65
N HIS A 124 2.25 -4.67 2.67
CA HIS A 124 1.61 -3.83 1.64
C HIS A 124 1.02 -2.52 2.18
N SER A 125 1.04 -2.33 3.51
CA SER A 125 0.52 -1.16 4.25
C SER A 125 -1.02 -1.04 4.32
N ALA A 126 -1.48 -0.05 5.09
CA ALA A 126 -2.90 0.22 5.31
C ALA A 126 -3.62 0.79 4.09
N ASP A 127 -2.92 1.44 3.17
CA ASP A 127 -3.49 1.88 1.89
C ASP A 127 -3.37 0.74 0.87
N ILE A 128 -4.12 -0.33 1.16
CA ILE A 128 -4.17 -1.55 0.36
C ILE A 128 -4.53 -1.20 -1.07
N CYS A 129 -3.83 -1.77 -2.05
CA CYS A 129 -4.05 -1.52 -3.46
C CYS A 129 -3.97 -0.03 -3.82
N CYS A 130 -3.10 0.76 -3.16
CA CYS A 130 -2.73 2.07 -3.73
C CYS A 130 -2.29 1.85 -5.18
N SER A 131 -2.85 2.63 -6.09
CA SER A 131 -2.81 2.34 -7.52
C SER A 131 -2.92 3.61 -8.36
N VAL A 132 -2.66 3.44 -9.65
CA VAL A 132 -2.69 4.51 -10.63
C VAL A 132 -3.58 4.12 -11.80
N MET A 133 -4.45 5.03 -12.22
CA MET A 133 -5.27 4.87 -13.43
C MET A 133 -5.02 6.01 -14.40
N LEU A 134 -4.85 5.69 -15.68
CA LEU A 134 -4.76 6.65 -16.78
C LEU A 134 -6.03 6.59 -17.64
N THR A 135 -6.48 7.73 -18.14
CA THR A 135 -7.43 7.81 -19.25
C THR A 135 -6.96 8.82 -20.28
N ASP A 136 -7.01 8.40 -21.54
CA ASP A 136 -6.66 9.21 -22.69
C ASP A 136 -7.90 9.95 -23.22
N PHE A 137 -7.80 11.29 -23.25
CA PHE A 137 -8.84 12.23 -23.70
C PHE A 137 -8.55 12.74 -25.11
N GLY A 138 -7.67 12.10 -25.89
CA GLY A 138 -7.38 12.49 -27.26
C GLY A 138 -6.78 13.89 -27.35
N LYS A 139 -7.29 14.72 -28.27
CA LYS A 139 -6.79 16.09 -28.53
C LYS A 139 -7.42 17.18 -27.68
N THR A 140 -8.17 16.83 -26.64
CA THR A 140 -8.82 17.81 -25.77
C THR A 140 -7.80 18.72 -25.08
N ASN A 141 -8.17 19.97 -24.85
CA ASN A 141 -7.33 20.91 -24.13
C ASN A 141 -7.06 20.40 -22.70
N PRO A 142 -5.79 20.26 -22.26
CA PRO A 142 -5.48 19.77 -20.91
C PRO A 142 -6.06 20.66 -19.81
N LYS A 143 -6.26 21.96 -20.06
CA LYS A 143 -6.94 22.86 -19.13
C LYS A 143 -8.39 22.43 -18.86
N GLU A 144 -9.13 22.10 -19.92
CA GLU A 144 -10.53 21.71 -19.83
C GLU A 144 -10.68 20.40 -19.06
N VAL A 145 -9.77 19.44 -19.30
CA VAL A 145 -9.71 18.19 -18.54
C VAL A 145 -9.41 18.45 -17.06
N LEU A 146 -8.42 19.29 -16.75
CA LEU A 146 -8.07 19.62 -15.36
C LEU A 146 -9.18 20.39 -14.63
N ASP A 147 -9.88 21.29 -15.31
CA ASP A 147 -11.04 22.02 -14.77
C ASP A 147 -12.22 21.08 -14.47
N ALA A 148 -12.56 20.20 -15.42
CA ALA A 148 -13.59 19.19 -15.23
C ALA A 148 -13.21 18.25 -14.07
N ALA A 149 -11.98 17.77 -14.05
CA ALA A 149 -11.45 16.92 -12.99
C ALA A 149 -11.52 17.58 -11.61
N HIS A 150 -11.12 18.85 -11.49
CA HIS A 150 -11.18 19.58 -10.23
C HIS A 150 -12.61 19.71 -9.70
N SER A 151 -13.57 19.91 -10.59
CA SER A 151 -14.98 20.03 -10.19
C SER A 151 -15.63 18.72 -9.74
N VAL A 152 -15.03 17.58 -10.09
CA VAL A 152 -15.55 16.23 -9.81
C VAL A 152 -14.85 15.60 -8.61
N THR A 153 -13.54 15.83 -8.48
CA THR A 153 -12.71 15.17 -7.46
C THR A 153 -13.09 15.54 -6.03
N HIS A 154 -12.66 14.70 -5.08
CA HIS A 154 -12.80 14.93 -3.66
C HIS A 154 -11.56 14.43 -2.91
N PHE A 155 -10.81 15.36 -2.31
CA PHE A 155 -9.62 15.07 -1.51
C PHE A 155 -9.84 15.39 -0.02
N GLY A 156 -8.97 14.80 0.80
CA GLY A 156 -8.88 15.03 2.24
C GLY A 156 -9.57 13.97 3.09
N TYR A 157 -9.95 14.38 4.30
CA TYR A 157 -10.57 13.51 5.30
C TYR A 157 -12.06 13.31 5.04
N GLY A 158 -12.52 12.09 5.30
CA GLY A 158 -13.93 11.73 5.20
C GLY A 158 -14.35 11.33 3.79
N GLY A 159 -15.57 10.80 3.71
CA GLY A 159 -16.23 10.48 2.44
C GLY A 159 -17.17 11.58 1.99
N ARG A 160 -17.78 11.37 0.82
CA ARG A 160 -18.85 12.22 0.28
C ARG A 160 -20.09 12.16 1.18
N PRO A 161 -20.75 13.30 1.42
CA PRO A 161 -21.99 13.34 2.20
C PRO A 161 -23.09 12.54 1.50
N ARG A 162 -24.08 12.10 2.26
CA ARG A 162 -25.25 11.38 1.71
C ARG A 162 -25.93 12.24 0.64
N GLY A 163 -26.27 11.64 -0.49
CA GLY A 163 -26.86 12.32 -1.65
C GLY A 163 -25.83 12.78 -2.69
N GLU A 164 -24.55 12.89 -2.32
CA GLU A 164 -23.46 13.24 -3.26
C GLU A 164 -22.50 12.07 -3.50
N GLN A 165 -22.80 10.89 -2.95
CA GLN A 165 -21.96 9.70 -3.06
C GLN A 165 -21.97 9.18 -4.48
N MET A 166 -20.79 8.80 -4.99
CA MET A 166 -20.71 8.01 -6.21
C MET A 166 -21.20 6.58 -5.93
N PRO A 167 -21.91 5.94 -6.87
CA PRO A 167 -22.43 4.60 -6.67
C PRO A 167 -21.30 3.59 -6.49
N MET A 168 -21.51 2.63 -5.59
CA MET A 168 -20.74 1.40 -5.49
C MET A 168 -21.63 0.28 -6.05
N SER A 169 -21.06 -0.61 -6.85
CA SER A 169 -21.77 -1.69 -7.52
C SER A 169 -22.45 -2.64 -6.53
N GLU A 170 -23.63 -3.13 -6.89
CA GLU A 170 -24.39 -4.08 -6.05
C GLU A 170 -23.63 -5.38 -5.84
N GLU A 171 -23.01 -5.90 -6.90
CA GLU A 171 -22.15 -7.09 -6.85
C GLU A 171 -21.03 -6.96 -5.83
N LEU A 172 -20.33 -5.82 -5.79
CA LEU A 172 -19.26 -5.60 -4.82
C LEU A 172 -19.79 -5.44 -3.39
N MET A 173 -20.97 -4.82 -3.22
CA MET A 173 -21.60 -4.72 -1.91
C MET A 173 -22.01 -6.09 -1.37
N ASP A 174 -22.55 -6.97 -2.21
CA ASP A 174 -22.94 -8.32 -1.82
C ASP A 174 -21.72 -9.19 -1.53
N ALA A 175 -20.67 -9.10 -2.35
CA ALA A 175 -19.41 -9.79 -2.09
C ALA A 175 -18.75 -9.35 -0.76
N PHE A 176 -18.86 -8.06 -0.38
CA PHE A 176 -18.42 -7.59 0.94
C PHE A 176 -19.21 -8.24 2.09
N ARG A 177 -20.51 -8.52 1.92
CA ARG A 177 -21.34 -9.19 2.94
C ARG A 177 -21.04 -10.67 3.07
N GLU A 178 -20.50 -11.30 2.04
CA GLU A 178 -20.14 -12.71 2.05
C GLU A 178 -18.76 -12.97 2.67
N ASN A 179 -17.87 -11.98 2.69
CA ASN A 179 -16.52 -12.14 3.22
C ASN A 179 -16.40 -11.80 4.72
N GLU A 180 -15.79 -12.68 5.51
CA GLU A 180 -15.72 -12.54 6.99
C GLU A 180 -14.97 -11.28 7.46
N PHE A 181 -13.97 -10.81 6.70
CA PHE A 181 -13.23 -9.60 7.06
C PHE A 181 -13.99 -8.32 6.69
N LEU A 182 -14.92 -8.39 5.74
CA LEU A 182 -15.59 -7.22 5.17
C LEU A 182 -17.06 -7.10 5.56
N ASN A 183 -17.69 -8.19 6.04
CA ASN A 183 -19.09 -8.26 6.45
C ASN A 183 -19.37 -7.47 7.74
N ASP A 184 -19.36 -6.15 7.60
CA ASP A 184 -19.68 -5.16 8.61
C ASP A 184 -20.42 -4.01 7.92
N GLU A 185 -21.71 -3.82 8.22
CA GLU A 185 -22.54 -2.77 7.63
C GLU A 185 -21.96 -1.36 7.82
N LYS A 186 -21.18 -1.13 8.89
CA LYS A 186 -20.46 0.13 9.08
C LYS A 186 -19.33 0.26 8.06
N LEU A 187 -18.57 -0.81 7.82
CA LEU A 187 -17.50 -0.85 6.83
C LEU A 187 -18.06 -0.67 5.40
N ILE A 188 -19.17 -1.34 5.07
CA ILE A 188 -19.86 -1.18 3.79
C ILE A 188 -20.35 0.27 3.63
N SER A 189 -20.95 0.86 4.66
CA SER A 189 -21.33 2.28 4.62
C SER A 189 -20.13 3.22 4.44
N ILE A 190 -18.97 2.90 5.04
CA ILE A 190 -17.73 3.65 4.86
C ILE A 190 -17.25 3.52 3.40
N ALA A 191 -17.23 2.30 2.85
CA ALA A 191 -16.83 2.03 1.47
C ALA A 191 -17.67 2.80 0.46
N ARG A 192 -18.99 2.80 0.62
CA ARG A 192 -19.90 3.61 -0.20
C ARG A 192 -19.61 5.10 -0.09
N SER A 193 -19.40 5.61 1.12
CA SER A 193 -19.15 7.04 1.32
C SER A 193 -17.81 7.50 0.73
N HIS A 194 -16.83 6.62 0.66
CA HIS A 194 -15.50 6.93 0.11
C HIS A 194 -15.39 6.73 -1.39
N MET A 195 -16.43 6.20 -2.05
CA MET A 195 -16.42 6.01 -3.50
C MET A 195 -16.24 7.35 -4.24
N GLY A 196 -15.29 7.38 -5.17
CA GLY A 196 -14.85 8.57 -5.88
C GLY A 196 -14.15 9.61 -5.00
N THR A 197 -13.48 9.18 -3.92
CA THR A 197 -12.59 10.04 -3.12
C THR A 197 -11.14 9.62 -3.31
N GLN A 198 -10.23 10.59 -3.24
CA GLN A 198 -8.81 10.36 -3.49
C GLN A 198 -7.96 10.42 -2.21
N GLY A 199 -8.44 11.08 -1.15
CA GLY A 199 -7.69 11.14 0.11
C GLY A 199 -6.66 12.25 0.19
N ASP A 200 -5.54 11.99 0.86
CA ASP A 200 -4.50 12.96 1.20
C ASP A 200 -3.09 12.38 1.05
N GLY A 201 -2.06 13.15 1.44
CA GLY A 201 -0.67 12.74 1.27
C GLY A 201 -0.20 12.84 -0.18
N ASN A 202 0.44 11.78 -0.68
CA ASN A 202 0.98 11.72 -2.04
C ASN A 202 -0.08 11.37 -3.11
N HIS A 203 -1.36 11.28 -2.73
CA HIS A 203 -2.44 11.03 -3.67
C HIS A 203 -2.72 12.28 -4.51
N PHE A 204 -2.96 12.08 -5.80
CA PHE A 204 -3.12 13.18 -6.75
C PHE A 204 -4.05 12.84 -7.92
N LEU A 205 -4.47 13.89 -8.63
CA LEU A 205 -5.00 13.81 -9.99
C LEU A 205 -4.12 14.68 -10.88
N PHE A 206 -3.53 14.09 -11.89
CA PHE A 206 -2.56 14.69 -12.79
C PHE A 206 -3.17 14.79 -14.19
N VAL A 207 -2.93 15.90 -14.87
CA VAL A 207 -3.23 16.04 -16.30
C VAL A 207 -1.94 16.43 -17.00
N GLY A 208 -1.68 15.79 -18.13
CA GLY A 208 -0.49 16.04 -18.92
C GLY A 208 -0.66 15.62 -20.37
N ILE A 209 0.40 15.78 -21.14
CA ILE A 209 0.44 15.50 -22.58
C ILE A 209 1.42 14.37 -22.85
N SER A 210 0.95 13.31 -23.51
CA SER A 210 1.82 12.23 -24.01
C SER A 210 2.83 12.78 -25.01
N LYS A 211 4.13 12.46 -24.81
CA LYS A 211 5.18 12.86 -25.77
C LYS A 211 4.98 12.22 -27.14
N ASN A 212 4.58 10.95 -27.16
CA ASN A 212 4.49 10.19 -28.41
C ASN A 212 3.28 10.58 -29.25
N THR A 213 2.13 10.76 -28.61
CA THR A 213 0.86 10.99 -29.31
C THR A 213 0.48 12.45 -29.36
N GLY A 214 0.95 13.26 -28.40
CA GLY A 214 0.43 14.61 -28.17
C GLY A 214 -1.01 14.62 -27.66
N ASN A 215 -1.51 13.50 -27.10
CA ASN A 215 -2.84 13.43 -26.50
C ASN A 215 -2.80 13.90 -25.04
N THR A 216 -3.91 14.46 -24.59
CA THR A 216 -4.16 14.80 -23.19
C THR A 216 -4.53 13.56 -22.40
N MET A 217 -3.78 13.31 -21.33
CA MET A 217 -3.98 12.17 -20.45
C MET A 217 -4.22 12.63 -19.02
N MET A 218 -5.24 12.05 -18.38
CA MET A 218 -5.50 12.21 -16.96
C MET A 218 -5.03 10.96 -16.22
N VAL A 219 -4.30 11.16 -15.13
CA VAL A 219 -3.82 10.09 -14.26
C VAL A 219 -4.30 10.36 -12.84
N THR A 220 -4.94 9.40 -12.20
CA THR A 220 -5.23 9.47 -10.76
C THR A 220 -4.33 8.51 -10.00
N HIS A 221 -3.93 8.91 -8.79
CA HIS A 221 -3.15 8.12 -7.85
C HIS A 221 -3.83 8.15 -6.49
N HIS A 222 -4.35 7.02 -6.04
CA HIS A 222 -4.93 6.84 -4.71
C HIS A 222 -5.11 5.34 -4.41
N GLY A 223 -5.43 5.02 -3.16
CA GLY A 223 -5.72 3.65 -2.74
C GLY A 223 -7.12 3.46 -2.17
N SER A 224 -7.22 2.42 -1.35
CA SER A 224 -8.46 1.86 -0.82
C SER A 224 -9.09 2.65 0.33
N ARG A 225 -8.53 3.81 0.68
CA ARG A 225 -9.08 4.75 1.67
C ARG A 225 -9.37 4.06 3.02
N ALA A 226 -10.43 4.50 3.70
CA ALA A 226 -10.82 3.93 4.98
C ALA A 226 -11.21 2.44 4.92
N PRO A 227 -11.84 1.92 3.84
CA PRO A 227 -12.10 0.48 3.71
C PRO A 227 -10.84 -0.39 3.82
N GLY A 228 -9.80 -0.08 3.05
CA GLY A 228 -8.57 -0.87 3.12
C GLY A 228 -7.82 -0.70 4.44
N ALA A 229 -7.84 0.49 5.03
CA ALA A 229 -7.27 0.70 6.36
C ALA A 229 -7.97 -0.18 7.43
N ALA A 230 -9.30 -0.31 7.35
CA ALA A 230 -10.06 -1.18 8.24
C ALA A 230 -9.75 -2.67 8.01
N LEU A 231 -9.60 -3.10 6.74
CA LEU A 231 -9.17 -4.47 6.43
C LEU A 231 -7.75 -4.73 6.94
N TYR A 232 -6.82 -3.80 6.74
CA TYR A 232 -5.44 -3.89 7.23
C TYR A 232 -5.40 -4.09 8.74
N ASP A 233 -6.18 -3.32 9.51
CA ASP A 233 -6.25 -3.45 10.96
C ASP A 233 -6.77 -4.83 11.40
N LYS A 234 -7.79 -5.37 10.71
CA LYS A 234 -8.30 -6.73 10.97
C LYS A 234 -7.26 -7.79 10.60
N GLY A 235 -6.58 -7.63 9.46
CA GLY A 235 -5.49 -8.49 9.01
C GLY A 235 -4.33 -8.52 10.01
N MET A 236 -3.82 -7.35 10.42
CA MET A 236 -2.72 -7.24 11.39
C MET A 236 -3.06 -7.89 12.74
N LYS A 237 -4.30 -7.76 13.22
CA LYS A 237 -4.76 -8.44 14.44
C LYS A 237 -4.73 -9.96 14.28
N THR A 238 -5.26 -10.47 13.17
CA THR A 238 -5.30 -11.90 12.86
C THR A 238 -3.89 -12.47 12.72
N ALA A 239 -3.03 -11.81 11.95
CA ALA A 239 -1.63 -12.17 11.78
C ALA A 239 -0.87 -12.19 13.13
N ASN A 240 -1.12 -11.21 14.01
CA ASN A 240 -0.46 -11.18 15.31
C ASN A 240 -0.93 -12.27 16.28
N ARG A 241 -2.16 -12.79 16.13
CA ARG A 241 -2.61 -13.99 16.85
C ARG A 241 -1.77 -15.20 16.43
N PHE A 242 -1.67 -15.44 15.12
CA PHE A 242 -0.81 -16.50 14.59
C PHE A 242 0.64 -16.33 15.04
N ARG A 243 1.22 -15.13 14.92
CA ARG A 243 2.57 -14.81 15.36
C ARG A 243 2.84 -15.22 16.82
N GLN A 244 1.91 -14.95 17.74
CA GLN A 244 2.08 -15.34 19.16
C GLN A 244 2.14 -16.86 19.34
N GLU A 245 1.42 -17.61 18.51
CA GLU A 245 1.33 -19.06 18.57
C GLU A 245 2.47 -19.76 17.82
N ILE A 246 2.82 -19.29 16.63
CA ILE A 246 3.74 -20.01 15.73
C ILE A 246 5.12 -19.35 15.60
N SER A 247 5.29 -18.07 15.91
CA SER A 247 6.60 -17.40 15.78
C SER A 247 6.72 -16.15 16.66
N PRO A 248 6.81 -16.32 18.00
CA PRO A 248 6.74 -15.21 18.94
C PRO A 248 7.93 -14.24 18.88
N GLU A 249 9.04 -14.62 18.24
CA GLU A 249 10.22 -13.78 18.00
C GLU A 249 10.08 -12.87 16.76
N THR A 250 9.17 -13.20 15.84
CA THR A 250 8.91 -12.36 14.67
C THR A 250 8.34 -11.01 15.11
N LEU A 251 8.79 -9.93 14.47
CA LEU A 251 8.30 -8.56 14.68
C LEU A 251 6.78 -8.50 14.44
N LYS A 252 6.07 -7.65 15.19
CA LYS A 252 4.61 -7.52 15.08
C LYS A 252 4.18 -7.07 13.68
N GLU A 253 5.00 -6.24 13.06
CA GLU A 253 4.85 -5.69 11.71
C GLU A 253 5.10 -6.74 10.61
N ASN A 254 5.79 -7.84 10.94
CA ASN A 254 6.16 -8.93 10.03
C ASN A 254 5.35 -10.20 10.34
N ALA A 255 4.24 -10.05 11.06
CA ALA A 255 3.32 -11.13 11.36
C ALA A 255 2.57 -11.56 10.09
N TRP A 256 2.24 -12.86 9.99
CA TRP A 256 1.50 -13.40 8.85
C TRP A 256 0.28 -14.22 9.24
N ILE A 257 -0.60 -14.36 8.25
CA ILE A 257 -1.70 -15.31 8.23
C ILE A 257 -1.25 -16.46 7.31
N PRO A 258 -1.13 -17.72 7.80
CA PRO A 258 -0.83 -18.86 6.93
C PRO A 258 -1.97 -19.03 5.90
N TYR A 259 -1.64 -19.10 4.62
CA TYR A 259 -2.65 -19.00 3.57
C TYR A 259 -3.62 -20.21 3.54
N ASP A 260 -3.13 -21.41 3.88
CA ASP A 260 -3.95 -22.62 3.87
C ASP A 260 -5.06 -22.66 4.94
N THR A 261 -5.06 -21.74 5.92
CA THR A 261 -6.16 -21.65 6.89
C THR A 261 -7.37 -20.96 6.28
N GLU A 262 -8.53 -21.14 6.90
CA GLU A 262 -9.75 -20.44 6.47
C GLU A 262 -9.59 -18.92 6.58
N GLU A 263 -8.93 -18.40 7.62
CA GLU A 263 -8.61 -16.97 7.70
C GLU A 263 -7.65 -16.51 6.60
N GLY A 264 -6.70 -17.37 6.18
CA GLY A 264 -5.78 -17.08 5.09
C GLY A 264 -6.50 -16.91 3.76
N LYS A 265 -7.41 -17.84 3.43
CA LYS A 265 -8.24 -17.77 2.22
C LYS A 265 -9.21 -16.59 2.26
N SER A 266 -9.91 -16.41 3.37
CA SER A 266 -10.87 -15.32 3.58
C SER A 266 -10.19 -13.95 3.52
N TYR A 267 -8.98 -13.81 4.09
CA TYR A 267 -8.21 -12.56 4.00
C TYR A 267 -7.69 -12.30 2.57
N TRP A 268 -7.25 -13.34 1.86
CA TRP A 268 -6.87 -13.22 0.46
C TRP A 268 -8.03 -12.70 -0.40
N GLU A 269 -9.21 -13.30 -0.26
CA GLU A 269 -10.42 -12.84 -0.95
C GLU A 269 -10.77 -11.40 -0.59
N ALA A 270 -10.64 -11.02 0.69
CA ALA A 270 -10.85 -9.65 1.12
C ALA A 270 -9.89 -8.65 0.45
N LEU A 271 -8.61 -9.03 0.25
CA LEU A 271 -7.65 -8.21 -0.51
C LEU A 271 -8.11 -8.02 -1.95
N GLN A 272 -8.63 -9.07 -2.61
CA GLN A 272 -9.15 -8.99 -3.98
C GLN A 272 -10.39 -8.10 -4.08
N LEU A 273 -11.28 -8.16 -3.10
CA LEU A 273 -12.46 -7.28 -3.03
C LEU A 273 -12.08 -5.82 -2.80
N ILE A 274 -11.08 -5.55 -1.95
CA ILE A 274 -10.55 -4.19 -1.79
C ILE A 274 -9.84 -3.70 -3.07
N ARG A 275 -9.13 -4.57 -3.78
CA ARG A 275 -8.55 -4.25 -5.09
C ARG A 275 -9.63 -3.86 -6.10
N GLN A 276 -10.71 -4.63 -6.18
CA GLN A 276 -11.86 -4.33 -7.03
C GLN A 276 -12.51 -3.00 -6.64
N TRP A 277 -12.73 -2.75 -5.34
CA TRP A 277 -13.24 -1.48 -4.83
C TRP A 277 -12.36 -0.30 -5.27
N THR A 278 -11.04 -0.41 -5.14
CA THR A 278 -10.13 0.67 -5.53
C THR A 278 -10.18 0.94 -7.02
N LYS A 279 -10.22 -0.12 -7.86
CA LYS A 279 -10.36 0.04 -9.31
C LYS A 279 -11.70 0.71 -9.69
N GLU A 280 -12.79 0.34 -9.02
CA GLU A 280 -14.11 0.97 -9.19
C GLU A 280 -14.10 2.45 -8.75
N ASN A 281 -13.37 2.78 -7.68
CA ASN A 281 -13.18 4.15 -7.21
C ASN A 281 -12.45 5.03 -8.26
N HIS A 282 -11.35 4.53 -8.82
CA HIS A 282 -10.66 5.19 -9.93
C HIS A 282 -11.58 5.35 -11.14
N THR A 283 -12.26 4.26 -11.54
CA THR A 283 -13.15 4.22 -12.70
C THR A 283 -14.28 5.24 -12.57
N SER A 284 -14.92 5.33 -11.40
CA SER A 284 -16.00 6.29 -11.12
C SER A 284 -15.56 7.74 -11.30
N LEU A 285 -14.35 8.09 -10.83
CA LEU A 285 -13.79 9.43 -11.03
C LEU A 285 -13.49 9.71 -12.51
N HIS A 286 -12.84 8.77 -13.18
CA HIS A 286 -12.48 8.93 -14.58
C HIS A 286 -13.72 9.05 -15.48
N ASP A 287 -14.73 8.23 -15.25
CA ASP A 287 -15.98 8.25 -16.01
C ASP A 287 -16.80 9.50 -15.71
N ALA A 288 -16.79 10.00 -14.47
CA ALA A 288 -17.43 11.27 -14.14
C ALA A 288 -16.79 12.47 -14.87
N VAL A 289 -15.47 12.46 -15.09
CA VAL A 289 -14.79 13.50 -15.89
C VAL A 289 -15.12 13.37 -17.38
N LEU A 290 -15.09 12.15 -17.93
CA LEU A 290 -15.50 11.88 -19.31
C LEU A 290 -16.95 12.34 -19.57
N ASN A 291 -17.88 11.95 -18.71
CA ASN A 291 -19.29 12.33 -18.79
C ASN A 291 -19.46 13.85 -18.73
N LYS A 292 -18.70 14.53 -17.87
CA LYS A 292 -18.75 16.00 -17.76
C LYS A 292 -18.28 16.72 -19.01
N LEU A 293 -17.35 16.13 -19.74
CA LEU A 293 -16.85 16.65 -21.02
C LEU A 293 -17.62 16.10 -22.23
N GLU A 294 -18.60 15.22 -22.01
CA GLU A 294 -19.35 14.52 -23.06
C GLU A 294 -18.44 13.78 -24.04
N MET A 295 -17.44 13.09 -23.48
CA MET A 295 -16.38 12.41 -24.24
C MET A 295 -16.34 10.90 -23.98
N GLU A 296 -15.86 10.18 -24.98
CA GLU A 296 -15.43 8.79 -24.84
C GLU A 296 -13.91 8.71 -24.65
N LYS A 297 -13.45 7.70 -23.91
CA LYS A 297 -12.01 7.45 -23.72
C LYS A 297 -11.38 6.77 -24.94
N GLU A 298 -10.17 7.17 -25.31
CA GLU A 298 -9.38 6.44 -26.32
C GLU A 298 -8.71 5.20 -25.71
N ASN A 299 -8.08 5.37 -24.54
CA ASN A 299 -7.34 4.33 -23.82
C ASN A 299 -7.54 4.45 -22.32
N ARG A 300 -7.39 3.32 -21.60
CA ARG A 300 -7.38 3.27 -20.14
C ARG A 300 -6.42 2.21 -19.63
N TYR A 301 -5.51 2.61 -18.75
CA TYR A 301 -4.53 1.74 -18.12
C TYR A 301 -4.65 1.83 -16.60
N TRP A 302 -4.38 0.74 -15.91
CA TRP A 302 -4.41 0.71 -14.45
C TRP A 302 -3.43 -0.32 -13.90
N ASN A 303 -2.76 0.04 -12.81
CA ASN A 303 -1.92 -0.88 -12.05
C ASN A 303 -1.81 -0.44 -10.58
N GLU A 304 -1.86 -1.42 -9.68
CA GLU A 304 -1.51 -1.29 -8.27
C GLU A 304 0.00 -1.20 -8.02
N HIS A 305 0.40 -0.69 -6.86
CA HIS A 305 1.79 -0.72 -6.40
C HIS A 305 1.99 -1.00 -4.89
N ASN A 306 0.89 -1.13 -4.14
CA ASN A 306 0.88 -1.51 -2.72
C ASN A 306 -0.05 -2.71 -2.56
N PHE A 307 0.41 -3.92 -2.84
CA PHE A 307 -0.48 -5.07 -2.88
C PHE A 307 0.25 -6.41 -2.66
N VAL A 308 -0.53 -7.50 -2.65
CA VAL A 308 -0.03 -8.87 -2.57
C VAL A 308 -0.42 -9.61 -3.84
N PHE A 309 0.56 -10.22 -4.49
CA PHE A 309 0.39 -10.97 -5.73
C PHE A 309 0.74 -12.43 -5.50
N LYS A 310 0.08 -13.35 -6.19
CA LYS A 310 0.20 -14.78 -5.95
C LYS A 310 0.70 -15.51 -7.20
N ASP A 311 1.63 -16.44 -7.01
CA ASP A 311 2.07 -17.40 -8.02
C ASP A 311 2.30 -18.76 -7.36
N GLY A 312 1.44 -19.75 -7.65
CA GLY A 312 1.46 -21.01 -6.92
C GLY A 312 1.26 -20.82 -5.42
N ASP A 313 2.22 -21.28 -4.61
CA ASP A 313 2.27 -21.12 -3.15
C ASP A 313 3.08 -19.91 -2.70
N LEU A 314 3.56 -19.07 -3.63
CA LEU A 314 4.33 -17.87 -3.34
C LEU A 314 3.46 -16.62 -3.36
N PHE A 315 3.68 -15.75 -2.39
CA PHE A 315 3.02 -14.46 -2.20
C PHE A 315 4.06 -13.34 -2.26
N TYR A 316 3.99 -12.55 -3.31
CA TYR A 316 4.82 -11.38 -3.57
C TYR A 316 4.15 -10.17 -2.96
N HIS A 317 4.74 -9.62 -1.90
CA HIS A 317 4.24 -8.43 -1.24
C HIS A 317 5.04 -7.24 -1.76
N ALA A 318 4.37 -6.29 -2.40
CA ALA A 318 4.96 -5.07 -2.87
C ALA A 318 4.46 -3.88 -2.04
N LYS A 319 5.39 -3.06 -1.57
CA LYS A 319 5.10 -1.75 -0.99
C LYS A 319 5.84 -0.70 -1.81
N GLY A 320 5.13 -0.04 -2.69
CA GLY A 320 5.67 0.89 -3.65
C GLY A 320 6.50 0.19 -4.73
N ALA A 321 5.97 -0.87 -5.34
CA ALA A 321 6.56 -1.45 -6.55
C ALA A 321 5.48 -1.86 -7.56
N THR A 322 5.73 -1.58 -8.83
CA THR A 322 4.79 -1.77 -9.93
C THR A 322 4.94 -3.17 -10.52
N PRO A 323 3.91 -4.03 -10.49
CA PRO A 323 3.96 -5.35 -11.12
C PRO A 323 4.09 -5.25 -12.65
N LEU A 324 4.95 -6.09 -13.23
CA LEU A 324 5.23 -6.16 -14.67
C LEU A 324 4.74 -7.47 -15.30
N ASP A 325 4.69 -8.55 -14.52
CA ASP A 325 4.30 -9.87 -15.01
C ASP A 325 2.78 -9.99 -15.09
N ASP A 326 2.25 -10.38 -16.25
CA ASP A 326 0.81 -10.46 -16.49
C ASP A 326 0.11 -11.47 -15.55
N LYS A 327 0.84 -12.47 -15.03
CA LYS A 327 0.29 -13.41 -14.03
C LYS A 327 -0.18 -12.72 -12.75
N PHE A 328 0.39 -11.55 -12.43
CA PHE A 328 0.03 -10.76 -11.26
C PHE A 328 -1.19 -9.86 -11.52
N MET A 329 -1.55 -9.62 -12.78
CA MET A 329 -2.61 -8.69 -13.19
C MET A 329 -3.46 -9.30 -14.31
N PRO A 330 -4.35 -10.26 -13.99
CA PRO A 330 -5.15 -10.94 -15.00
C PRO A 330 -6.13 -10.02 -15.76
N ASP A 331 -6.43 -8.84 -15.20
CA ASP A 331 -7.35 -7.83 -15.73
C ASP A 331 -6.61 -6.61 -16.33
N ILE A 332 -5.36 -6.83 -16.76
CA ILE A 332 -4.52 -5.77 -17.33
C ILE A 332 -5.06 -5.26 -18.67
N THR A 333 -5.09 -3.94 -18.82
CA THR A 333 -5.65 -3.27 -20.01
C THR A 333 -4.60 -2.59 -20.91
N GLY A 334 -3.31 -2.65 -20.55
CA GLY A 334 -2.24 -2.02 -21.33
C GLY A 334 -0.91 -1.96 -20.56
N PRO A 335 -0.02 -0.99 -20.87
CA PRO A 335 1.23 -0.78 -20.16
C PRO A 335 1.05 -0.39 -18.69
N ARG A 336 2.16 -0.27 -17.95
CA ARG A 336 2.17 0.17 -16.55
C ARG A 336 2.52 1.64 -16.41
N LEU A 337 2.08 2.24 -15.32
CA LEU A 337 2.26 3.65 -15.01
C LEU A 337 3.19 3.78 -13.79
N ILE A 338 4.18 4.66 -13.91
CA ILE A 338 5.09 5.03 -12.82
C ILE A 338 5.07 6.56 -12.68
N PRO A 339 4.28 7.12 -11.75
CA PRO A 339 4.28 8.55 -11.50
C PRO A 339 5.50 9.00 -10.68
N LEU A 340 6.25 9.97 -11.17
CA LEU A 340 7.44 10.46 -10.47
C LEU A 340 7.06 11.44 -9.34
N ASN A 341 6.61 12.64 -9.69
CA ASN A 341 6.03 13.63 -8.77
C ASN A 341 5.10 14.58 -9.54
N MET A 342 4.55 15.61 -8.89
CA MET A 342 3.58 16.53 -9.52
C MET A 342 4.13 17.36 -10.68
N ALA A 343 5.45 17.58 -10.75
CA ALA A 343 6.13 18.40 -11.75
C ALA A 343 7.01 17.58 -12.70
N GLU A 344 6.96 16.25 -12.59
CA GLU A 344 7.76 15.33 -13.38
C GLU A 344 6.83 14.38 -14.15
N PRO A 345 7.31 13.75 -15.24
CA PRO A 345 6.46 12.92 -16.08
C PRO A 345 5.89 11.70 -15.34
N VAL A 346 4.70 11.27 -15.78
CA VAL A 346 4.24 9.89 -15.54
C VAL A 346 4.83 9.02 -16.65
N LEU A 347 5.63 8.02 -16.27
CA LEU A 347 6.21 7.09 -17.23
C LEU A 347 5.20 6.00 -17.59
N ILE A 348 5.04 5.74 -18.88
CA ILE A 348 4.30 4.58 -19.40
C ILE A 348 5.35 3.52 -19.74
N VAL A 349 5.32 2.37 -19.05
CA VAL A 349 6.40 1.38 -19.11
C VAL A 349 5.89 -0.03 -19.40
N GLN A 350 6.79 -0.87 -19.89
CA GLN A 350 6.59 -2.30 -20.05
C GLN A 350 7.87 -3.05 -19.68
N GLY A 351 7.76 -4.25 -19.13
CA GLY A 351 8.92 -5.08 -18.82
C GLY A 351 8.54 -6.54 -18.71
N LYS A 352 9.55 -7.41 -18.71
CA LYS A 352 9.39 -8.83 -18.40
C LYS A 352 10.09 -9.13 -17.07
N THR A 353 9.66 -10.20 -16.42
CA THR A 353 10.35 -10.74 -15.24
C THR A 353 11.79 -11.11 -15.59
N ASN A 354 12.73 -10.66 -14.76
CA ASN A 354 14.14 -11.03 -14.82
C ASN A 354 14.72 -11.17 -13.40
N GLU A 355 15.98 -11.59 -13.31
CA GLU A 355 16.66 -11.85 -12.03
C GLU A 355 16.79 -10.62 -11.13
N ARG A 356 16.81 -9.41 -11.70
CA ARG A 356 16.96 -8.15 -10.96
C ARG A 356 15.62 -7.63 -10.45
N ASN A 357 14.62 -7.64 -11.32
CA ASN A 357 13.34 -6.97 -11.11
C ASN A 357 12.30 -7.89 -10.45
N ILE A 358 12.50 -9.21 -10.50
CA ILE A 358 11.60 -10.24 -9.95
C ILE A 358 10.13 -10.07 -10.34
N GLY A 359 9.87 -9.46 -11.49
CA GLY A 359 8.53 -9.16 -12.00
C GLY A 359 7.97 -7.80 -11.58
N PHE A 360 8.79 -6.88 -11.05
CA PHE A 360 8.39 -5.58 -10.55
C PHE A 360 9.32 -4.44 -11.00
N ALA A 361 8.76 -3.25 -11.23
CA ALA A 361 9.45 -1.99 -11.45
C ALA A 361 9.27 -1.04 -10.25
N PRO A 362 9.99 0.10 -10.19
CA PRO A 362 9.67 1.18 -9.27
C PRO A 362 8.21 1.63 -9.37
N HIS A 363 7.70 2.27 -8.32
CA HIS A 363 6.36 2.87 -8.32
C HIS A 363 6.36 4.37 -8.55
N GLY A 364 7.48 5.05 -8.27
CA GLY A 364 7.59 6.48 -8.46
C GLY A 364 8.98 7.02 -8.15
N ALA A 365 9.07 8.27 -7.69
CA ALA A 365 10.35 8.88 -7.34
C ALA A 365 10.87 8.44 -5.96
N GLY A 366 9.98 8.12 -5.01
CA GLY A 366 10.37 7.87 -3.61
C GLY A 366 10.81 9.14 -2.89
N ARG A 367 11.04 9.05 -1.57
CA ARG A 367 11.39 10.23 -0.73
C ARG A 367 12.81 10.14 -0.19
N ASN A 368 13.54 11.25 -0.22
CA ASN A 368 14.84 11.36 0.45
C ASN A 368 14.70 11.68 1.95
N PHE A 369 13.68 12.45 2.32
CA PHE A 369 13.47 12.93 3.69
C PHE A 369 12.06 12.64 4.20
N SER A 370 11.94 12.53 5.52
CA SER A 370 10.62 12.54 6.17
C SER A 370 9.92 13.89 5.92
N ARG A 371 8.58 13.88 5.90
CA ARG A 371 7.76 15.10 5.72
C ARG A 371 8.19 16.23 6.67
N SER A 372 8.41 15.90 7.95
CA SER A 372 8.82 16.87 8.97
C SER A 372 10.23 17.39 8.77
N GLN A 373 11.18 16.54 8.34
CA GLN A 373 12.55 16.98 8.06
C GLN A 373 12.61 17.89 6.85
N HIS A 374 11.88 17.55 5.78
CA HIS A 374 11.81 18.35 4.57
C HIS A 374 11.20 19.74 4.81
N LYS A 375 10.08 19.81 5.55
CA LYS A 375 9.48 21.10 5.94
C LYS A 375 10.47 21.97 6.74
N ARG A 376 11.33 21.36 7.58
CA ARG A 376 12.35 22.10 8.34
C ARG A 376 13.49 22.61 7.46
N SER A 377 13.93 21.86 6.45
CA SER A 377 15.03 22.31 5.57
C SER A 377 14.64 23.53 4.73
N LEU A 378 13.35 23.70 4.43
CA LEU A 378 12.82 24.82 3.66
C LEU A 378 12.29 25.99 4.51
N ALA A 379 12.45 25.95 5.82
CA ALA A 379 11.91 26.96 6.74
C ALA A 379 12.48 28.39 6.53
N HIS A 380 13.52 28.54 5.71
CA HIS A 380 14.12 29.83 5.35
C HIS A 380 13.40 30.54 4.19
N LYS A 381 12.47 29.87 3.51
CA LYS A 381 11.62 30.43 2.45
C LYS A 381 10.14 30.44 2.87
N THR A 382 9.37 31.34 2.29
CA THR A 382 7.91 31.34 2.43
C THR A 382 7.30 30.18 1.62
N THR A 383 6.08 29.78 1.99
CA THR A 383 5.36 28.73 1.26
C THR A 383 5.09 29.11 -0.21
N GLU A 384 4.83 30.37 -0.48
CA GLU A 384 4.56 30.88 -1.82
C GLU A 384 5.81 30.88 -2.70
N GLU A 385 6.96 31.29 -2.16
CA GLU A 385 8.24 31.22 -2.88
C GLU A 385 8.57 29.77 -3.28
N ILE A 386 8.50 28.83 -2.34
CA ILE A 386 8.79 27.41 -2.62
C ILE A 386 7.81 26.86 -3.67
N PHE A 387 6.52 27.17 -3.52
CA PHE A 387 5.50 26.71 -4.46
C PHE A 387 5.76 27.25 -5.88
N ASN A 388 5.97 28.56 -6.02
CA ASN A 388 6.17 29.20 -7.32
C ASN A 388 7.46 28.71 -7.99
N GLU A 389 8.54 28.52 -7.23
CA GLU A 389 9.81 27.99 -7.75
C GLU A 389 9.68 26.54 -8.24
N GLU A 390 9.03 25.67 -7.46
CA GLU A 390 8.98 24.23 -7.79
C GLU A 390 7.88 23.85 -8.78
N THR A 391 6.92 24.75 -9.04
CA THR A 391 5.77 24.48 -9.91
C THR A 391 5.65 25.46 -11.07
N GLU A 392 6.73 26.17 -11.39
CA GLU A 392 6.78 27.15 -12.47
C GLU A 392 6.24 26.58 -13.79
N GLY A 393 5.27 27.27 -14.39
CA GLY A 393 4.65 26.88 -15.65
C GLY A 393 3.60 25.76 -15.56
N LEU A 394 3.26 25.29 -14.35
CA LEU A 394 2.27 24.24 -14.13
C LEU A 394 1.00 24.76 -13.44
N ASP A 395 -0.15 24.18 -13.79
CA ASP A 395 -1.42 24.45 -13.11
C ASP A 395 -1.58 23.50 -11.90
N ILE A 396 -0.99 23.87 -10.77
CA ILE A 396 -1.04 23.09 -9.53
C ILE A 396 -2.12 23.63 -8.60
N ARG A 397 -2.99 22.72 -8.13
CA ARG A 397 -4.17 23.04 -7.33
C ARG A 397 -4.19 22.21 -6.06
N PHE A 398 -4.57 22.85 -4.96
CA PHE A 398 -4.79 22.17 -3.68
C PHE A 398 -6.27 22.25 -3.31
N TYR A 399 -6.93 21.11 -3.19
CA TYR A 399 -8.36 21.02 -2.87
C TYR A 399 -8.73 21.72 -1.54
N SER A 400 -7.83 21.67 -0.55
CA SER A 400 -8.00 22.37 0.72
C SER A 400 -7.69 23.87 0.67
N ASN A 401 -7.24 24.39 -0.48
CA ASN A 401 -6.67 25.73 -0.67
C ASN A 401 -5.43 26.02 0.19
N GLU A 402 -4.79 24.98 0.72
CA GLU A 402 -3.58 25.09 1.54
C GLU A 402 -2.45 24.31 0.88
N VAL A 403 -1.37 24.98 0.51
CA VAL A 403 -0.18 24.33 -0.07
C VAL A 403 0.44 23.38 0.96
N ASP A 404 0.71 22.13 0.54
CA ASP A 404 1.50 21.19 1.34
C ASP A 404 2.93 21.07 0.82
N ILE A 405 3.85 21.80 1.46
CA ILE A 405 5.29 21.75 1.17
C ILE A 405 5.84 20.32 1.24
N SER A 406 5.26 19.44 2.05
CA SER A 406 5.82 18.08 2.15
C SER A 406 5.56 17.19 0.94
N GLU A 407 4.78 17.64 -0.03
CA GLU A 407 4.48 16.91 -1.25
C GLU A 407 4.96 17.62 -2.52
N LEU A 408 5.65 18.76 -2.38
CA LEU A 408 6.29 19.45 -3.51
C LEU A 408 7.48 18.64 -4.06
N PRO A 409 7.89 18.86 -5.34
CA PRO A 409 8.93 18.10 -6.02
C PRO A 409 10.21 17.84 -5.23
N SER A 410 10.73 18.83 -4.50
CA SER A 410 11.99 18.73 -3.75
C SER A 410 11.92 17.77 -2.54
N ALA A 411 10.72 17.31 -2.17
CA ALA A 411 10.52 16.28 -1.15
C ALA A 411 10.88 14.86 -1.64
N TYR A 412 10.94 14.67 -2.96
CA TYR A 412 11.13 13.39 -3.63
C TYR A 412 12.57 13.22 -4.11
N LYS A 413 12.95 11.98 -4.46
CA LYS A 413 14.24 11.75 -5.15
C LYS A 413 14.20 12.34 -6.55
N SER A 414 15.38 12.57 -7.11
CA SER A 414 15.53 13.03 -8.48
C SER A 414 14.88 12.04 -9.47
N ALA A 415 13.90 12.53 -10.23
CA ALA A 415 13.27 11.80 -11.33
C ALA A 415 14.31 11.30 -12.35
N LYS A 416 15.30 12.14 -12.66
CA LYS A 416 16.42 11.80 -13.54
C LYS A 416 17.22 10.61 -12.99
N ASN A 417 17.49 10.59 -11.69
CA ASN A 417 18.25 9.52 -11.06
C ASN A 417 17.48 8.19 -11.06
N VAL A 418 16.21 8.22 -10.70
CA VAL A 418 15.35 7.02 -10.73
C VAL A 418 15.29 6.44 -12.14
N ARG A 419 15.15 7.27 -13.18
CA ARG A 419 15.19 6.84 -14.58
C ARG A 419 16.53 6.22 -14.97
N ALA A 420 17.65 6.85 -14.59
CA ALA A 420 18.98 6.31 -14.86
C ALA A 420 19.18 4.94 -14.22
N GLN A 421 18.70 4.74 -12.99
CA GLN A 421 18.79 3.45 -12.30
C GLN A 421 17.81 2.40 -12.85
N ILE A 422 16.64 2.80 -13.38
CA ILE A 422 15.75 1.89 -14.13
C ILE A 422 16.48 1.30 -15.34
N GLU A 423 17.21 2.14 -16.09
CA GLU A 423 17.98 1.71 -17.26
C GLU A 423 19.21 0.88 -16.85
N GLU A 424 20.01 1.37 -15.90
CA GLU A 424 21.22 0.72 -15.39
C GLU A 424 20.95 -0.71 -14.90
N TYR A 425 19.86 -0.91 -14.17
CA TYR A 425 19.49 -2.22 -13.63
C TYR A 425 18.55 -3.02 -14.53
N GLY A 426 18.17 -2.50 -15.71
CA GLY A 426 17.29 -3.18 -16.65
C GLY A 426 15.92 -3.54 -16.08
N LEU A 427 15.30 -2.63 -15.32
CA LEU A 427 14.07 -2.92 -14.56
C LEU A 427 12.83 -2.95 -15.46
N CYS A 428 12.71 -1.99 -16.38
CA CYS A 428 11.65 -1.93 -17.39
C CYS A 428 12.07 -1.01 -18.55
N LYS A 429 11.28 -1.04 -19.63
CA LYS A 429 11.41 -0.14 -20.78
C LYS A 429 10.37 0.97 -20.69
N VAL A 430 10.81 2.23 -20.82
CA VAL A 430 9.92 3.38 -20.98
C VAL A 430 9.42 3.42 -22.42
N LEU A 431 8.10 3.38 -22.60
CA LEU A 431 7.42 3.43 -23.89
C LEU A 431 7.01 4.85 -24.25
N ASP A 432 6.52 5.61 -23.27
CA ASP A 432 6.06 7.00 -23.42
C ASP A 432 6.20 7.75 -22.10
N GLU A 433 6.08 9.07 -22.16
CA GLU A 433 6.11 9.98 -21.01
C GLU A 433 4.92 10.93 -21.12
N VAL A 434 4.08 10.99 -20.08
CA VAL A 434 3.04 12.01 -19.97
C VAL A 434 3.64 13.22 -19.27
N MET A 435 3.94 14.26 -20.06
CA MET A 435 4.53 15.51 -19.58
C MET A 435 3.52 16.33 -18.77
N PRO A 436 3.90 16.91 -17.64
CA PRO A 436 2.99 17.62 -16.76
C PRO A 436 2.39 18.85 -17.43
N TYR A 437 1.07 19.00 -17.29
CA TYR A 437 0.36 20.26 -17.51
C TYR A 437 -0.11 20.83 -16.16
N GLY A 438 -0.70 19.98 -15.32
CA GLY A 438 -1.20 20.39 -14.01
C GLY A 438 -1.55 19.21 -13.11
N CYS A 439 -1.74 19.50 -11.83
CA CYS A 439 -1.95 18.49 -10.80
C CYS A 439 -2.86 19.02 -9.70
N ILE A 440 -3.72 18.15 -9.17
CA ILE A 440 -4.61 18.41 -8.04
C ILE A 440 -4.22 17.50 -6.91
N MET A 441 -3.98 18.07 -5.73
CA MET A 441 -3.70 17.33 -4.50
C MET A 441 -4.59 17.81 -3.36
N ALA A 442 -4.57 17.08 -2.25
CA ALA A 442 -5.36 17.46 -1.08
C ALA A 442 -4.92 18.80 -0.46
N GLY A 443 -3.61 19.04 -0.41
CA GLY A 443 -3.02 20.16 0.33
C GLY A 443 -2.84 19.88 1.82
N ASP A 444 -2.53 20.90 2.62
CA ASP A 444 -2.30 20.75 4.06
C ASP A 444 -3.63 20.58 4.82
N VAL A 445 -4.18 19.38 4.73
CA VAL A 445 -5.44 18.97 5.37
C VAL A 445 -5.40 19.11 6.90
N GLN A 446 -4.20 19.17 7.52
CA GLN A 446 -4.08 19.36 8.97
C GLN A 446 -4.45 20.77 9.40
N LYS A 447 -4.29 21.79 8.56
CA LYS A 447 -4.76 23.16 8.88
C LYS A 447 -6.28 23.23 8.95
N ASN A 448 -6.96 22.50 8.07
CA ASN A 448 -8.41 22.53 7.90
C ASN A 448 -9.14 21.32 8.51
N ALA A 449 -8.47 20.51 9.32
CA ALA A 449 -9.00 19.27 9.85
C ALA A 449 -10.35 19.46 10.60
N PRO A 450 -11.35 18.58 10.37
CA PRO A 450 -12.69 18.73 10.95
C PRO A 450 -12.70 18.87 12.48
N TRP A 451 -11.80 18.17 13.20
CA TRP A 451 -11.70 18.26 14.66
C TRP A 451 -11.12 19.59 15.16
N LYS A 452 -10.29 20.27 14.36
CA LYS A 452 -9.79 21.62 14.67
C LYS A 452 -10.87 22.68 14.44
N LYS A 453 -11.68 22.54 13.39
CA LYS A 453 -12.84 23.42 13.14
C LYS A 453 -13.88 23.31 14.28
N LYS A 454 -14.23 22.10 14.73
CA LYS A 454 -15.13 21.89 15.89
C LYS A 454 -14.63 22.55 17.20
N LYS A 455 -13.31 22.63 17.41
CA LYS A 455 -12.71 23.30 18.58
C LYS A 455 -12.83 24.83 18.51
N LYS A 456 -12.81 25.41 17.30
CA LYS A 456 -12.96 26.86 17.08
C LYS A 456 -14.40 27.32 17.37
N PHE A 457 -15.41 26.52 16.98
CA PHE A 457 -16.83 26.76 17.29
C PHE A 457 -17.25 26.47 18.74
N ARG A 458 -16.43 25.76 19.53
CA ARG A 458 -16.65 25.62 20.99
C ARG A 458 -16.00 26.74 21.81
N LYS A 459 -15.18 27.59 21.17
CA LYS A 459 -14.45 28.69 21.82
C LYS A 459 -14.94 30.08 21.39
N ALA A 460 -15.67 30.15 20.28
CA ALA A 460 -16.56 31.26 19.94
C ALA A 460 -17.93 30.98 20.56
#